data_AF-A0A2N5ZX98-F1
#
_entry.id   AF-A0A2N5ZX98-F1
#
_cell.length_a   1.000
_cell.length_b   1.000
_cell.length_c   1.000
_cell.angle_alpha   90.00
_cell.angle_beta   90.00
_cell.angle_gamma   90.00
#
_symmetry.space_group_name_H-M   'P 1'
#
loop_
_entity.id
_entity.type
_entity.pdbx_description
1 polymer ?
#
loop_
_entity_poly.entity_id
_entity_poly.type
_entity_poly.pdbx_seq_one_letter_code
_entity_poly.pdbx_strand_id
1 'polypeptide(L)'
;EANIKDLRKIVVNVMKKHPRVLKSPEPDFWLDAFGEYDMKIAARCWVKPNEYWPVYWEQLEAIKEALDKEGIRIPIPKSEVYIANNKVLQTTSS
;
A
#
# COMPACT_ATOMS: atom_id res chain seq x y z
N GLU A 1 -11.70 -9.12 -7.34
CA GLU A 1 -11.30 -8.37 -6.12
C GLU A 1 -9.95 -8.88 -5.65
N ALA A 2 -9.05 -8.00 -5.19
CA ALA A 2 -7.73 -8.42 -4.71
C ALA A 2 -7.86 -9.00 -3.29
N ASN A 3 -7.44 -10.25 -3.09
CA ASN A 3 -7.43 -10.88 -1.77
C ASN A 3 -6.16 -10.52 -1.00
N ILE A 4 -6.28 -10.24 0.30
CA ILE A 4 -5.17 -9.96 1.22
C ILE A 4 -4.10 -11.07 1.19
N LYS A 5 -4.51 -12.33 1.02
CA LYS A 5 -3.57 -13.46 0.93
C LYS A 5 -2.66 -13.35 -0.30
N ASP A 6 -3.20 -12.88 -1.42
CA ASP A 6 -2.44 -12.76 -2.67
C ASP A 6 -1.56 -11.51 -2.63
N LEU A 7 -2.09 -10.38 -2.14
CA LEU A 7 -1.32 -9.18 -1.84
C LEU A 7 -0.11 -9.49 -0.96
N ARG A 8 -0.31 -10.22 0.15
CA ARG A 8 0.78 -10.63 1.04
C ARG A 8 1.86 -11.39 0.30
N LYS A 9 1.48 -12.40 -0.50
CA LYS A 9 2.44 -13.22 -1.25
C LYS A 9 3.23 -12.39 -2.24
N ILE A 10 2.55 -11.53 -3.02
CA ILE A 10 3.18 -10.70 -4.02
C ILE A 10 4.20 -9.75 -3.36
N VAL A 11 3.77 -8.98 -2.36
CA VAL A 11 4.59 -7.97 -1.69
C VAL A 11 5.78 -8.60 -0.97
N VAL A 12 5.57 -9.68 -0.21
CA VAL A 12 6.68 -10.39 0.47
C VAL A 12 7.65 -11.01 -0.53
N ASN A 13 7.15 -11.61 -1.62
CA ASN A 13 8.02 -12.20 -2.64
C ASN A 13 8.87 -11.15 -3.36
N VAL A 14 8.30 -9.98 -3.68
CA VAL A 14 9.06 -8.85 -4.22
C VAL A 14 10.14 -8.44 -3.22
N MET A 15 9.77 -8.26 -1.95
CA MET A 15 10.73 -7.81 -0.95
C MET A 15 11.90 -8.79 -0.76
N LYS A 16 11.61 -10.10 -0.74
CA LYS A 16 12.62 -11.16 -0.60
C LYS A 16 13.56 -11.28 -1.81
N LYS A 17 13.16 -10.83 -2.99
CA LYS A 17 14.02 -10.84 -4.20
C LYS A 17 15.07 -9.74 -4.20
N HIS A 18 14.89 -8.70 -3.39
CA HIS A 18 15.81 -7.57 -3.36
C HIS A 18 17.14 -7.98 -2.71
N PRO A 19 18.30 -7.80 -3.38
CA PRO A 19 19.58 -8.34 -2.91
C PRO A 19 20.07 -7.72 -1.60
N ARG A 20 19.68 -6.47 -1.33
CA ARG A 20 20.05 -5.72 -0.12
C ARG A 20 19.13 -5.98 1.09
N VAL A 21 18.04 -6.72 0.90
CA VAL A 21 17.12 -7.08 1.98
C VAL A 21 17.68 -8.27 2.76
N LEU A 22 17.74 -8.11 4.08
CA LEU A 22 18.16 -9.17 4.99
C LEU A 22 17.15 -10.30 4.98
N LYS A 23 17.67 -11.54 5.02
CA LYS A 23 16.86 -12.75 5.13
C LYS A 23 16.45 -13.06 6.57
N SER A 24 17.19 -12.53 7.54
CA SER A 24 16.91 -12.66 8.96
C SER A 24 17.19 -11.29 9.61
N PRO A 25 16.16 -10.60 10.13
CA PRO A 25 14.75 -11.01 10.18
C PRO A 25 14.09 -11.01 8.79
N GLU A 26 13.09 -11.87 8.58
CA GLU A 26 12.38 -11.95 7.30
C GLU A 26 11.48 -10.72 7.06
N PRO A 27 11.20 -10.37 5.79
CA PRO A 27 10.19 -9.37 5.46
C PRO A 27 8.78 -9.79 5.90
N ASP A 28 8.05 -8.84 6.45
CA ASP A 28 6.72 -9.03 7.02
C ASP A 28 5.65 -8.22 6.28
N PHE A 29 4.40 -8.68 6.37
CA PHE A 29 3.22 -8.02 5.80
C PHE A 29 2.01 -8.16 6.74
N TRP A 30 1.48 -7.03 7.16
CA TRP A 30 0.42 -6.91 8.15
C TRP A 30 -0.72 -6.03 7.64
N LEU A 31 -1.94 -6.38 8.04
CA LEU A 31 -3.06 -5.46 7.96
C LEU A 31 -2.98 -4.53 9.17
N ASP A 32 -2.80 -3.24 8.92
CA ASP A 32 -2.54 -2.22 9.94
C ASP A 32 -3.85 -1.64 10.51
N ALA A 33 -4.76 -1.22 9.63
CA ALA A 33 -6.05 -0.66 10.04
C ALA A 33 -7.11 -0.77 8.94
N PHE A 34 -8.37 -0.55 9.33
CA PHE A 34 -9.49 -0.32 8.40
C PHE A 34 -9.77 1.18 8.33
N GLY A 35 -9.75 1.74 7.12
CA GLY A 35 -10.27 3.07 6.82
C GLY A 35 -11.75 3.04 6.46
N GLU A 36 -12.33 4.21 6.19
CA GLU A 36 -13.76 4.34 5.82
C GLU A 36 -14.08 3.65 4.48
N TYR A 37 -13.14 3.67 3.54
CA TYR A 37 -13.27 3.07 2.20
C TYR A 37 -12.02 2.29 1.78
N ASP A 38 -11.08 2.04 2.69
CA ASP A 38 -9.82 1.38 2.39
C ASP A 38 -9.32 0.49 3.54
N MET A 39 -8.29 -0.29 3.26
CA MET A 39 -7.56 -1.08 4.25
C MET A 39 -6.11 -0.61 4.21
N LYS A 40 -5.58 -0.23 5.38
CA LYS A 40 -4.18 0.17 5.52
C LYS A 40 -3.34 -1.07 5.76
N ILE A 41 -2.28 -1.22 4.98
CA ILE A 41 -1.40 -2.39 5.02
C ILE A 41 0.02 -1.89 5.30
N ALA A 42 0.71 -2.58 6.20
CA ALA A 42 2.10 -2.33 6.52
C ALA A 42 2.97 -3.49 6.02
N ALA A 43 3.95 -3.19 5.19
CA ALA A 43 5.00 -4.13 4.77
C ALA A 43 6.35 -3.60 5.25
N ARG A 44 7.16 -4.48 5.86
CA ARG A 44 8.46 -4.10 6.44
C ARG A 44 9.53 -5.09 6.03
N CYS A 45 10.72 -4.59 5.74
CA CYS A 45 11.91 -5.40 5.50
C CYS A 45 13.11 -4.76 6.19
N TRP A 46 14.15 -5.54 6.40
CA TRP A 46 15.35 -5.11 7.12
C TRP A 46 16.51 -4.95 6.14
N VAL A 47 17.24 -3.86 6.26
CA VAL A 47 18.36 -3.47 5.38
C VAL A 47 19.45 -2.81 6.20
N LYS A 48 20.66 -2.71 5.65
CA LYS A 48 21.72 -1.92 6.31
C LYS A 48 21.33 -0.44 6.32
N PRO A 49 21.69 0.34 7.36
CA PRO A 49 21.32 1.77 7.45
C PRO A 49 21.72 2.59 6.22
N ASN A 50 22.90 2.32 5.67
CA ASN A 50 23.44 3.05 4.50
C ASN A 50 22.66 2.77 3.20
N GLU A 51 21.91 1.67 3.17
CA GLU A 51 21.16 1.21 1.99
C GLU A 51 19.67 1.51 2.13
N TYR A 52 19.23 2.09 3.25
CA TYR A 52 17.82 2.25 3.57
C TYR A 52 17.03 2.99 2.50
N TRP A 53 17.45 4.21 2.16
CA TRP A 53 16.72 5.06 1.20
C TRP A 53 16.71 4.50 -0.22
N PRO A 54 17.86 4.06 -0.79
CA PRO A 54 17.85 3.40 -2.09
C PRO A 54 16.90 2.20 -2.14
N VAL A 55 16.98 1.30 -1.15
CA VAL A 55 16.13 0.10 -1.12
C VAL A 55 14.67 0.48 -0.93
N TYR A 56 14.36 1.49 -0.12
CA TYR A 56 12.99 1.93 0.10
C TYR A 56 12.30 2.33 -1.21
N TRP A 57 12.95 3.15 -2.04
CA TRP A 57 12.40 3.57 -3.33
C TRP A 57 12.37 2.43 -4.35
N GLU A 58 13.46 1.65 -4.47
CA GLU A 58 13.55 0.47 -5.34
C GLU A 58 12.40 -0.52 -5.04
N GLN A 59 12.09 -0.74 -3.77
CA GLN A 59 11.03 -1.66 -3.35
C GLN A 59 9.64 -1.10 -3.62
N LEU A 60 9.41 0.19 -3.42
CA LEU A 60 8.12 0.81 -3.74
C LEU A 60 7.78 0.66 -5.23
N GLU A 61 8.74 0.92 -6.11
CA GLU A 61 8.58 0.73 -7.55
C GLU A 61 8.36 -0.74 -7.90
N ALA A 62 9.19 -1.64 -7.39
CA ALA A 62 9.07 -3.07 -7.64
C ALA A 62 7.72 -3.65 -7.16
N ILE A 63 7.22 -3.19 -6.01
CA ILE A 63 5.91 -3.56 -5.49
C ILE A 63 4.82 -3.04 -6.42
N LYS A 64 4.89 -1.78 -6.85
CA LYS A 64 3.90 -1.20 -7.77
C LYS A 64 3.82 -1.98 -9.08
N GLU A 65 4.97 -2.28 -9.69
CA GLU A 65 5.04 -3.07 -10.92
C GLU A 65 4.47 -4.48 -10.74
N ALA A 66 4.76 -5.13 -9.61
CA ALA A 66 4.25 -6.47 -9.33
C ALA A 66 2.72 -6.47 -9.15
N LEU A 67 2.17 -5.47 -8.47
CA LEU A 67 0.73 -5.31 -8.33
C LEU A 67 0.06 -5.04 -9.69
N ASP A 68 0.66 -4.20 -10.54
CA ASP A 68 0.14 -3.92 -11.88
C ASP A 68 0.14 -5.16 -12.78
N LYS A 69 1.19 -5.99 -12.72
CA LYS A 69 1.29 -7.26 -13.48
C LYS A 69 0.19 -8.26 -13.09
N GLU A 70 -0.20 -8.26 -11.83
CA GLU A 70 -1.28 -9.11 -11.30
C GLU A 70 -2.67 -8.48 -11.45
N GLY A 71 -2.77 -7.30 -12.09
CA GLY A 71 -4.03 -6.58 -12.29
C GLY A 71 -4.61 -5.95 -11.02
N ILE A 72 -3.81 -5.83 -9.96
CA ILE A 72 -4.21 -5.22 -8.69
C ILE A 72 -4.02 -3.70 -8.79
N ARG A 73 -5.10 -3.00 -9.09
CA ARG A 73 -5.09 -1.54 -9.17
C ARG A 73 -5.23 -0.92 -7.78
N ILE A 74 -4.29 -0.04 -7.43
CA ILE A 74 -4.39 0.77 -6.21
C ILE A 74 -5.56 1.75 -6.38
N PRO A 75 -6.54 1.77 -5.45
CA PRO A 75 -7.67 2.68 -5.54
C PRO A 75 -7.18 4.12 -5.39
N ILE A 76 -7.62 4.99 -6.30
CA ILE A 76 -7.43 6.44 -6.19
C ILE A 76 -8.62 6.97 -5.36
N PRO A 77 -8.41 7.88 -4.39
CA PRO A 77 -9.51 8.48 -3.64
C PRO A 77 -10.54 9.06 -4.60
N LYS A 78 -11.78 8.58 -4.51
CA LYS A 78 -12.90 9.14 -5.26
C LYS A 78 -13.65 10.09 -4.35
N SER A 79 -13.73 11.35 -4.73
CA SER A 79 -14.69 12.28 -4.14
C SER A 79 -15.98 12.19 -4.94
N GLU A 80 -17.05 11.71 -4.33
CA GLU A 80 -18.39 11.78 -4.91
C GLU A 80 -19.04 13.11 -4.49
N VAL A 81 -19.38 13.94 -5.47
CA VAL A 81 -20.12 15.19 -5.22
C VAL A 81 -21.61 14.89 -5.34
N TYR A 82 -22.31 14.91 -4.20
CA TYR A 82 -23.77 14.84 -4.16
C TYR A 82 -24.35 16.23 -4.43
N ILE A 83 -24.84 16.47 -5.65
CA ILE A 83 -25.58 17.70 -5.99
C ILE A 83 -27.05 17.47 -5.58
N ALA A 84 -27.41 17.93 -4.38
CA ALA A 84 -28.81 18.11 -4.01
C ALA A 84 -29.31 19.44 -4.58
N ASN A 85 -30.43 19.41 -5.31
CA ASN A 85 -31.13 20.54 -5.94
C ASN A 85 -30.95 21.90 -5.20
N ASN A 86 -29.99 22.71 -5.68
CA ASN A 86 -29.91 24.17 -5.58
C ASN A 86 -30.25 24.86 -4.23
N LYS A 87 -29.85 24.29 -3.09
CA LYS A 87 -29.72 25.06 -1.84
C LYS A 87 -28.42 24.69 -1.13
N VAL A 88 -27.50 25.66 -1.04
CA VAL A 88 -26.29 25.57 -0.23
C VAL A 88 -26.70 25.54 1.24
N LEU A 89 -26.55 24.39 1.90
CA LEU A 89 -26.59 24.31 3.35
C LEU A 89 -25.14 24.29 3.85
N GLN A 90 -24.69 25.41 4.41
CA GLN A 90 -23.45 25.45 5.19
C GLN A 90 -23.72 24.76 6.52
N THR A 91 -23.13 23.58 6.73
CA THR A 91 -23.06 22.99 8.07
C THR A 91 -21.82 23.53 8.75
N THR A 92 -22.00 24.57 9.56
CA THR A 92 -21.05 24.92 10.61
C THR A 92 -21.09 23.84 11.68
N SER A 93 -19.97 23.14 11.91
CA SER A 93 -19.79 22.33 13.11
C SER A 93 -19.12 23.18 14.17
N SER A 94 -19.83 23.36 15.28
CA SER A 94 -19.35 23.86 16.58
C SER A 94 -18.27 22.96 17.17
#